data_AF-A0A9E7KR81-F1
#
_entry.id   AF-A0A9E7KR81-F1
#
_cell.length_a   1.000
_cell.length_b   1.000
_cell.length_c   1.000
_cell.angle_alpha   90.00
_cell.angle_beta   90.00
_cell.angle_gamma   90.00
#
_symmetry.space_group_name_H-M   'P 1'
#
loop_
_entity.id
_entity.type
_entity.pdbx_description
1 polymer ?
#
loop_
_entity_poly.entity_id
_entity_poly.type
_entity_poly.pdbx_seq_one_letter_code
_entity_poly.pdbx_strand_id
1 'polypeptide(L)'
;MNPIHLEPLEEHDFRRLFELCAFGDEELKPDLKSKLQLIGQQILQKLHGLPLAGKALGSLLRTRLDEKFWKAVLESEWWEEDFAVSSILPSLGLGYQHLSANMKQCFAYASVFPKAYVFQKERLVHMWIAQGFIQSKSQGRMRLEDIGSQIFDELADRYFFLGKQDGGYMMHDLIRELAVCVSLEECCVVKDDEPVEIPPTVRHLTFTAAKLDAVREVHKFRKVRTLIFFHEYDPREFYAVLEDILENIKSLRVLDLSYVRMGLKKLPDAICDLSHLRYLDISHTKIRQLPKSFSRLCHLQVLNVKGCFFLYKLTEGMDRLISLRYFYAEPGKISLINGIGKLTNLQELEEFRVARKRGHQIGELKHLRNLRRRLCIQNLENVESKEEAMEAQLKDKHQLNDVSNIWTEDREGLRGDLDMDILEGLEPPCGLKRLDIMFYGGLRCPTW
;
A
#
# COMPACT_ATOMS: atom_id res chain seq x y z
N MET A 1 -27.04 2.00 -30.75
CA MET A 1 -27.05 0.60 -30.28
C MET A 1 -28.10 0.50 -29.18
N ASN A 2 -28.98 -0.49 -29.22
CA ASN A 2 -29.92 -0.73 -28.12
C ASN A 2 -29.13 -1.31 -26.94
N PRO A 3 -29.43 -0.91 -25.68
CA PRO A 3 -28.79 -1.48 -24.51
C PRO A 3 -29.09 -2.98 -24.42
N ILE A 4 -28.06 -3.78 -24.15
CA ILE A 4 -28.23 -5.19 -23.82
C ILE A 4 -28.56 -5.25 -22.33
N HIS A 5 -29.78 -5.67 -22.00
CA HIS A 5 -30.18 -5.93 -20.63
C HIS A 5 -29.66 -7.31 -20.23
N LEU A 6 -28.83 -7.36 -19.18
CA LEU A 6 -28.34 -8.61 -18.61
C LEU A 6 -29.32 -9.07 -17.54
N GLU A 7 -29.87 -10.27 -17.74
CA GLU A 7 -30.74 -10.93 -16.77
C GLU A 7 -29.94 -11.59 -15.65
N PRO A 8 -30.57 -11.90 -14.49
CA PRO A 8 -29.98 -12.75 -13.47
C PRO A 8 -29.51 -14.10 -14.05
N LEU A 9 -28.51 -14.72 -13.42
CA LEU A 9 -28.06 -16.04 -13.86
C LEU A 9 -29.16 -17.08 -13.65
N GLU A 10 -29.31 -17.97 -14.62
CA GLU A 10 -30.18 -19.14 -14.50
C GLU A 10 -29.77 -20.01 -13.32
N GLU A 11 -30.74 -20.67 -12.68
CA GLU A 11 -30.54 -21.37 -11.42
C GLU A 11 -29.38 -22.37 -11.45
N HIS A 12 -29.24 -23.12 -12.55
CA HIS A 12 -28.17 -24.11 -12.72
C HIS A 12 -26.78 -23.46 -12.66
N ASP A 13 -26.57 -22.42 -13.46
CA ASP A 13 -25.27 -21.75 -13.55
C ASP A 13 -24.98 -20.93 -12.30
N PHE A 14 -26.01 -20.33 -11.70
CA PHE A 14 -25.89 -19.62 -10.44
C PHE A 14 -25.53 -20.55 -9.28
N ARG A 15 -26.18 -21.72 -9.18
CA ARG A 15 -25.85 -22.76 -8.21
C ARG A 15 -24.40 -23.21 -8.37
N ARG A 16 -23.99 -23.50 -9.61
CA ARG A 16 -22.60 -23.90 -9.90
C ARG A 16 -21.60 -22.83 -9.45
N LEU A 17 -21.85 -21.57 -9.76
CA LEU A 17 -21.01 -20.44 -9.32
C LEU A 17 -20.91 -20.37 -7.80
N PHE A 18 -22.05 -20.46 -7.10
CA PHE A 18 -22.10 -20.40 -5.65
C PHE A 18 -21.36 -21.56 -5.00
N GLU A 19 -21.59 -22.80 -5.45
CA GLU A 19 -20.92 -23.98 -4.91
C GLU A 19 -19.40 -23.92 -5.10
N LEU A 20 -18.94 -23.45 -6.28
CA LEU A 20 -17.51 -23.22 -6.52
C LEU A 20 -16.93 -22.21 -5.52
N CYS A 21 -17.66 -21.15 -5.19
CA CYS A 21 -17.21 -20.16 -4.21
C CYS A 21 -17.30 -20.68 -2.76
N ALA A 22 -18.30 -21.49 -2.44
CA ALA A 22 -18.60 -21.98 -1.09
C ALA A 22 -17.73 -23.17 -0.67
N PHE A 23 -17.45 -24.09 -1.58
CA PHE A 23 -16.71 -25.31 -1.27
C PHE A 23 -15.26 -25.28 -1.78
N GLY A 24 -14.96 -24.50 -2.82
CA GLY A 24 -13.65 -24.50 -3.45
C GLY A 24 -13.21 -25.92 -3.86
N ASP A 25 -11.95 -26.24 -3.57
CA ASP A 25 -11.35 -27.56 -3.84
C ASP A 25 -11.38 -28.51 -2.61
N GLU A 26 -12.15 -28.19 -1.56
CA GLU A 26 -12.14 -29.00 -0.33
C GLU A 26 -12.91 -30.32 -0.46
N GLU A 27 -12.26 -31.43 -0.07
CA GLU A 27 -12.88 -32.74 0.03
C GLU A 27 -13.64 -32.91 1.36
N LEU A 28 -14.94 -32.63 1.31
CA LEU A 28 -15.85 -32.84 2.43
C LEU A 28 -16.37 -34.27 2.50
N LYS A 29 -16.62 -34.76 3.73
CA LYS A 29 -17.39 -36.00 3.95
C LYS A 29 -18.75 -35.90 3.25
N PRO A 30 -19.21 -36.96 2.54
CA PRO A 30 -20.45 -36.93 1.75
C PRO A 30 -21.69 -36.44 2.52
N ASP A 31 -21.83 -36.88 3.78
CA ASP A 31 -22.96 -36.51 4.64
C ASP A 31 -22.97 -35.02 4.99
N LEU A 32 -21.79 -34.47 5.31
CA LEU A 32 -21.64 -33.05 5.64
C LEU A 32 -21.88 -32.21 4.39
N LYS A 33 -21.29 -32.59 3.25
CA LYS A 33 -21.49 -31.89 1.97
C LYS A 33 -22.95 -31.82 1.60
N SER A 34 -23.68 -32.94 1.69
CA SER A 34 -25.12 -32.99 1.39
C SER A 34 -25.94 -32.06 2.30
N LYS A 35 -25.63 -32.02 3.61
CA LYS A 35 -26.30 -31.11 4.55
C LYS A 35 -26.02 -29.63 4.24
N LEU A 36 -24.77 -29.29 3.95
CA LEU A 36 -24.39 -27.93 3.58
C LEU A 36 -25.05 -27.52 2.27
N GLN A 37 -25.10 -28.40 1.27
CA GLN A 37 -25.80 -28.14 0.00
C GLN A 37 -27.30 -27.84 0.20
N LEU A 38 -27.98 -28.55 1.11
CA LEU A 38 -29.38 -28.27 1.45
C LEU A 38 -29.57 -26.87 2.06
N ILE A 39 -28.67 -26.43 2.93
CA ILE A 39 -28.71 -25.08 3.49
C ILE A 39 -28.35 -24.04 2.41
N GLY A 40 -27.32 -24.33 1.61
CA GLY A 40 -26.87 -23.50 0.49
C GLY A 40 -27.97 -23.26 -0.53
N GLN A 41 -28.82 -24.26 -0.81
CA GLN A 41 -29.96 -24.10 -1.70
C GLN A 41 -31.00 -23.10 -1.17
N GLN A 42 -31.23 -23.08 0.15
CA GLN A 42 -32.12 -22.10 0.78
C GLN A 42 -31.52 -20.69 0.73
N ILE A 43 -30.20 -20.57 0.91
CA ILE A 43 -29.49 -19.30 0.75
C ILE A 43 -29.60 -18.81 -0.70
N LEU A 44 -29.38 -19.68 -1.69
CA LEU A 44 -29.47 -19.36 -3.12
C LEU A 44 -30.82 -18.74 -3.51
N GLN A 45 -31.92 -19.24 -2.94
CA GLN A 45 -33.26 -18.69 -3.17
C GLN A 45 -33.39 -17.22 -2.73
N LYS A 46 -32.66 -16.81 -1.69
CA LYS A 46 -32.61 -15.42 -1.19
C LYS A 46 -31.68 -14.50 -2.00
N LEU A 47 -30.89 -15.06 -2.93
CA LEU A 47 -29.89 -14.31 -3.71
C LEU A 47 -30.34 -13.89 -5.10
N HIS A 48 -31.51 -14.37 -5.55
CA HIS A 48 -32.18 -13.93 -6.78
C HIS A 48 -31.29 -13.95 -8.04
N GLY A 49 -30.38 -14.92 -8.16
CA GLY A 49 -29.52 -15.09 -9.35
C GLY A 49 -28.41 -14.04 -9.51
N LEU A 50 -28.15 -13.19 -8.51
CA LEU A 50 -27.15 -12.13 -8.57
C LEU A 50 -25.73 -12.68 -8.38
N PRO A 51 -24.85 -12.66 -9.40
CA PRO A 51 -23.54 -13.32 -9.34
C PRO A 51 -22.64 -12.81 -8.21
N LEU A 52 -22.64 -11.49 -7.96
CA LEU A 52 -21.85 -10.88 -6.90
C LEU A 52 -22.31 -11.35 -5.52
N ALA A 53 -23.62 -11.45 -5.32
CA ALA A 53 -24.21 -11.89 -4.06
C ALA A 53 -23.88 -13.36 -3.78
N GLY A 54 -23.94 -14.20 -4.82
CA GLY A 54 -23.50 -15.60 -4.79
C GLY A 54 -22.02 -15.75 -4.45
N LYS A 55 -21.14 -14.96 -5.08
CA LYS A 55 -19.70 -14.94 -4.79
C LYS A 55 -19.41 -14.51 -3.35
N ALA A 56 -20.02 -13.41 -2.91
CA ALA A 56 -19.81 -12.86 -1.57
C ALA A 56 -20.22 -13.87 -0.49
N LEU A 57 -21.45 -14.40 -0.53
CA LEU A 57 -21.88 -15.38 0.47
C LEU A 57 -21.18 -16.73 0.33
N GLY A 58 -20.93 -17.22 -0.89
CA GLY A 58 -20.15 -18.43 -1.08
C GLY A 58 -18.79 -18.31 -0.41
N SER A 59 -18.05 -17.23 -0.68
CA SER A 59 -16.75 -16.99 -0.06
C SER A 59 -16.79 -16.84 1.47
N LEU A 60 -17.85 -16.24 2.02
CA LEU A 60 -18.08 -16.17 3.46
C LEU A 60 -18.29 -17.58 4.06
N LEU A 61 -19.16 -18.37 3.45
CA LEU A 61 -19.50 -19.71 3.92
C LEU A 61 -18.29 -20.67 3.84
N ARG A 62 -17.40 -20.45 2.87
CA ARG A 62 -16.13 -21.18 2.74
C ARG A 62 -15.20 -20.99 3.94
N THR A 63 -15.30 -19.88 4.66
CA THR A 63 -14.47 -19.64 5.86
C THR A 63 -14.76 -20.63 6.98
N ARG A 64 -15.94 -21.26 6.96
CA ARG A 64 -16.36 -22.22 7.98
C ARG A 64 -17.38 -23.22 7.41
N LEU A 65 -16.88 -24.39 7.00
CA LEU A 65 -17.71 -25.47 6.43
C LEU A 65 -18.41 -26.28 7.52
N ASP A 66 -19.23 -25.63 8.35
CA ASP A 66 -20.04 -26.27 9.37
C ASP A 66 -21.52 -25.87 9.31
N GLU A 67 -22.37 -26.85 9.61
CA GLU A 67 -23.84 -26.73 9.53
C GLU A 67 -24.37 -25.59 10.40
N LYS A 68 -23.82 -25.43 11.61
CA LYS A 68 -24.26 -24.40 12.56
C LYS A 68 -24.02 -22.99 12.03
N PHE A 69 -22.84 -22.75 11.45
CA PHE A 69 -22.52 -21.46 10.86
C PHE A 69 -23.40 -21.15 9.64
N TRP A 70 -23.57 -22.12 8.73
CA TRP A 70 -24.41 -21.93 7.55
C TRP A 70 -25.87 -21.64 7.90
N LYS A 71 -26.43 -22.31 8.92
CA LYS A 71 -27.76 -21.98 9.45
C LYS A 71 -27.82 -20.57 10.04
N ALA A 72 -26.82 -20.17 10.82
CA ALA A 72 -26.78 -18.82 11.39
C ALA A 72 -26.75 -17.73 10.31
N VAL A 73 -26.07 -17.97 9.18
CA VAL A 73 -26.10 -17.06 8.02
C VAL A 73 -27.48 -17.06 7.34
N LEU A 74 -28.10 -18.24 7.16
CA LEU A 74 -29.43 -18.37 6.56
C LEU A 74 -30.54 -17.68 7.39
N GLU A 75 -30.45 -17.77 8.71
CA GLU A 75 -31.44 -17.28 9.68
C GLU A 75 -31.15 -15.85 10.17
N SER A 76 -30.23 -15.14 9.52
CA SER A 76 -29.83 -13.80 9.95
C SER A 76 -30.90 -12.73 9.73
N GLU A 77 -30.97 -11.78 10.66
CA GLU A 77 -31.83 -10.58 10.59
C GLU A 77 -31.54 -9.69 9.38
N TRP A 78 -30.36 -9.81 8.74
CA TRP A 78 -30.06 -9.07 7.49
C TRP A 78 -31.02 -9.38 6.36
N TRP A 79 -31.69 -10.53 6.38
CA TRP A 79 -32.68 -10.90 5.38
C TRP A 79 -34.05 -10.23 5.59
N GLU A 80 -34.24 -9.51 6.69
CA GLU A 80 -35.48 -8.80 7.00
C GLU A 80 -35.52 -7.41 6.33
N GLU A 81 -36.70 -6.99 5.88
CA GLU A 81 -36.89 -5.78 5.06
C GLU A 81 -36.47 -4.48 5.77
N ASP A 82 -36.55 -4.42 7.11
CA ASP A 82 -36.18 -3.24 7.91
C ASP A 82 -34.66 -2.95 7.90
N PHE A 83 -33.81 -3.95 7.61
CA PHE A 83 -32.37 -3.76 7.40
C PHE A 83 -32.01 -3.50 5.92
N ALA A 84 -32.91 -3.84 4.98
CA ALA A 84 -32.76 -3.60 3.54
C ALA A 84 -33.05 -2.14 3.12
N VAL A 85 -33.33 -1.25 4.10
CA VAL A 85 -33.66 0.18 3.88
C VAL A 85 -32.43 1.00 3.46
N SER A 86 -31.22 0.50 3.73
CA SER A 86 -30.02 0.97 3.03
C SER A 86 -29.92 0.20 1.71
N SER A 87 -29.61 0.84 0.58
CA SER A 87 -29.46 0.22 -0.75
C SER A 87 -28.40 -0.91 -0.86
N ILE A 88 -27.94 -1.44 0.27
CA ILE A 88 -27.01 -2.54 0.45
C ILE A 88 -27.76 -3.86 0.31
N LEU A 89 -27.25 -4.73 -0.57
CA LEU A 89 -27.72 -6.12 -0.63
C LEU A 89 -27.42 -6.85 0.71
N PRO A 90 -28.41 -7.52 1.34
CA PRO A 90 -28.23 -8.30 2.56
C PRO A 90 -27.02 -9.24 2.57
N SER A 91 -26.78 -9.87 1.41
CA SER A 91 -25.63 -10.76 1.17
C SER A 91 -24.27 -10.09 1.38
N LEU A 92 -24.15 -8.81 1.02
CA LEU A 92 -22.92 -8.03 1.21
C LEU A 92 -22.79 -7.57 2.67
N GLY A 93 -23.91 -7.16 3.28
CA GLY A 93 -23.97 -6.80 4.69
C GLY A 93 -23.54 -7.94 5.61
N LEU A 94 -24.01 -9.16 5.33
CA LEU A 94 -23.57 -10.40 5.98
C LEU A 94 -22.07 -10.64 5.80
N GLY A 95 -21.56 -10.51 4.58
CA GLY A 95 -20.14 -10.59 4.28
C GLY A 95 -19.32 -9.67 5.20
N TYR A 96 -19.76 -8.42 5.35
CA TYR A 96 -19.11 -7.43 6.20
C TYR A 96 -19.25 -7.73 7.70
N GLN A 97 -20.43 -8.13 8.17
CA GLN A 97 -20.69 -8.44 9.58
C GLN A 97 -19.70 -9.48 10.11
N HIS A 98 -19.34 -10.45 9.29
CA HIS A 98 -18.42 -11.54 9.63
C HIS A 98 -16.93 -11.26 9.36
N LEU A 99 -16.57 -10.01 9.01
CA LEU A 99 -15.18 -9.58 8.99
C LEU A 99 -14.66 -9.33 10.42
N SER A 100 -13.36 -9.57 10.64
CA SER A 100 -12.70 -9.17 11.88
C SER A 100 -12.71 -7.63 12.05
N ALA A 101 -12.58 -7.12 13.28
CA ALA A 101 -12.59 -5.68 13.53
C ALA A 101 -11.54 -4.90 12.70
N ASN A 102 -10.34 -5.45 12.55
CA ASN A 102 -9.28 -4.83 11.75
C ASN A 102 -9.62 -4.82 10.25
N MET A 103 -10.21 -5.90 9.73
CA MET A 103 -10.67 -5.97 8.34
C MET A 103 -11.82 -5.01 8.07
N LYS A 104 -12.78 -4.89 8.98
CA LYS A 104 -13.87 -3.92 8.89
C LYS A 104 -13.33 -2.50 8.76
N GLN A 105 -12.36 -2.13 9.61
CA GLN A 105 -11.72 -0.82 9.57
C GLN A 105 -10.95 -0.58 8.26
N CYS A 106 -10.17 -1.57 7.80
CA CYS A 106 -9.42 -1.50 6.55
C CYS A 106 -10.33 -1.37 5.32
N PHE A 107 -11.42 -2.15 5.30
CA PHE A 107 -12.44 -2.12 4.25
C PHE A 107 -13.21 -0.79 4.25
N ALA A 108 -13.70 -0.34 5.40
CA ALA A 108 -14.38 0.94 5.55
C ALA A 108 -13.52 2.09 5.02
N TYR A 109 -12.23 2.11 5.34
CA TYR A 109 -11.28 3.10 4.83
C TYR A 109 -11.11 3.06 3.31
N ALA A 110 -11.29 1.92 2.65
CA ALA A 110 -11.16 1.84 1.19
C ALA A 110 -12.21 2.71 0.46
N SER A 111 -13.29 3.12 1.14
CA SER A 111 -14.32 4.03 0.60
C SER A 111 -13.79 5.40 0.18
N VAL A 112 -12.59 5.80 0.66
CA VAL A 112 -11.90 7.03 0.27
C VAL A 112 -11.58 7.07 -1.23
N PHE A 113 -11.58 5.93 -1.92
CA PHE A 113 -11.37 5.89 -3.36
C PHE A 113 -12.67 6.17 -4.15
N PRO A 114 -12.57 6.89 -5.27
CA PRO A 114 -13.73 7.17 -6.12
C PRO A 114 -14.26 5.90 -6.80
N LYS A 115 -15.45 6.03 -7.40
CA LYS A 115 -16.09 4.95 -8.17
C LYS A 115 -15.17 4.49 -9.31
N ALA A 116 -15.15 3.18 -9.58
CA ALA A 116 -14.34 2.54 -10.61
C ALA A 116 -12.81 2.75 -10.48
N TYR A 117 -12.33 3.23 -9.33
CA TYR A 117 -10.91 3.43 -9.11
C TYR A 117 -10.15 2.10 -9.05
N VAL A 118 -9.06 2.01 -9.81
CA VAL A 118 -8.13 0.87 -9.78
C VAL A 118 -6.96 1.25 -8.87
N PHE A 119 -6.86 0.60 -7.72
CA PHE A 119 -5.78 0.81 -6.75
C PHE A 119 -4.79 -0.36 -6.74
N GLN A 120 -3.54 -0.04 -6.42
CA GLN A 120 -2.50 -1.03 -6.17
C GLN A 120 -2.57 -1.50 -4.70
N LYS A 121 -2.34 -2.79 -4.48
CA LYS A 121 -2.40 -3.42 -3.16
C LYS A 121 -1.49 -2.74 -2.15
N GLU A 122 -0.22 -2.55 -2.51
CA GLU A 122 0.79 -1.94 -1.63
C GLU A 122 0.40 -0.52 -1.22
N ARG A 123 -0.20 0.26 -2.12
CA ARG A 123 -0.65 1.62 -1.82
C ARG A 123 -1.69 1.63 -0.70
N LEU A 124 -2.71 0.78 -0.80
CA LEU A 124 -3.76 0.72 0.21
C LEU A 124 -3.22 0.17 1.55
N VAL A 125 -2.37 -0.86 1.50
CA VAL A 125 -1.71 -1.41 2.70
C VAL A 125 -0.87 -0.35 3.41
N HIS A 126 -0.10 0.45 2.68
CA HIS A 126 0.68 1.54 3.27
C HIS A 126 -0.20 2.60 3.92
N MET A 127 -1.35 2.93 3.31
CA MET A 127 -2.31 3.84 3.92
C MET A 127 -2.90 3.26 5.22
N TRP A 128 -3.23 1.97 5.27
CA TRP A 128 -3.70 1.32 6.50
C TRP A 128 -2.64 1.34 7.62
N ILE A 129 -1.37 1.12 7.27
CA ILE A 129 -0.24 1.22 8.21
C ILE A 129 -0.07 2.66 8.71
N ALA A 130 -0.13 3.65 7.81
CA ALA A 130 -0.05 5.06 8.16
C ALA A 130 -1.19 5.48 9.10
N GLN A 131 -2.41 4.97 8.88
CA GLN A 131 -3.53 5.19 9.79
C GLN A 131 -3.40 4.44 11.13
N GLY A 132 -2.55 3.42 11.21
CA GLY A 132 -2.35 2.60 12.40
C GLY A 132 -3.42 1.52 12.60
N PHE A 133 -4.11 1.14 11.52
CA PHE A 133 -5.08 0.04 11.52
C PHE A 133 -4.38 -1.32 11.59
N ILE A 134 -3.15 -1.37 11.08
CA ILE A 134 -2.30 -2.55 11.16
C ILE A 134 -1.40 -2.44 12.39
N GLN A 135 -1.55 -3.39 13.31
CA GLN A 135 -0.76 -3.48 14.54
C GLN A 135 -0.16 -4.88 14.67
N SER A 136 1.09 -4.95 15.10
CA SER A 136 1.69 -6.23 15.47
C SER A 136 1.14 -6.66 16.84
N LYS A 137 0.34 -7.73 16.87
CA LYS A 137 -0.30 -8.24 18.10
C LYS A 137 0.63 -9.07 18.99
N SER A 138 1.89 -9.27 18.60
CA SER A 138 2.85 -10.09 19.34
C SER A 138 4.28 -9.57 19.18
N GLN A 139 5.19 -10.03 20.06
CA GLN A 139 6.65 -9.99 19.85
C GLN A 139 7.10 -10.82 18.62
N GLY A 140 6.20 -11.11 17.68
CA GLY A 140 6.42 -11.97 16.53
C GLY A 140 7.19 -11.28 15.40
N ARG A 141 7.78 -12.11 14.53
CA ARG A 141 8.63 -11.71 13.39
C ARG A 141 7.86 -11.09 12.21
N MET A 142 6.53 -11.11 12.19
CA MET A 142 5.75 -10.65 11.02
C MET A 142 5.76 -9.12 10.91
N ARG A 143 6.02 -8.61 9.70
CA ARG A 143 6.04 -7.16 9.47
C ARG A 143 4.62 -6.63 9.30
N LEU A 144 4.48 -5.32 9.44
CA LEU A 144 3.20 -4.64 9.23
C LEU A 144 2.68 -4.83 7.80
N GLU A 145 3.58 -4.89 6.82
CA GLU A 145 3.21 -5.11 5.41
C GLU A 145 2.75 -6.53 5.15
N ASP A 146 3.30 -7.51 5.88
CA ASP A 146 2.86 -8.90 5.75
C ASP A 146 1.45 -9.05 6.34
N ILE A 147 1.19 -8.45 7.51
CA ILE A 147 -0.14 -8.43 8.14
C ILE A 147 -1.15 -7.68 7.27
N GLY A 148 -0.77 -6.50 6.77
CA GLY A 148 -1.63 -5.70 5.88
C GLY A 148 -1.90 -6.41 4.55
N SER A 149 -0.90 -7.10 3.99
CA SER A 149 -1.07 -7.93 2.79
C SER A 149 -2.06 -9.07 3.05
N GLN A 150 -1.95 -9.78 4.16
CA GLN A 150 -2.88 -10.87 4.51
C GLN A 150 -4.32 -10.36 4.65
N ILE A 151 -4.53 -9.21 5.30
CA ILE A 151 -5.86 -8.58 5.38
C ILE A 151 -6.39 -8.21 3.99
N PHE A 152 -5.53 -7.67 3.14
CA PHE A 152 -5.91 -7.33 1.77
C PHE A 152 -6.31 -8.58 0.97
N ASP A 153 -5.49 -9.64 1.03
CA ASP A 153 -5.71 -10.89 0.33
C ASP A 153 -7.01 -11.54 0.79
N GLU A 154 -7.29 -11.54 2.09
CA GLU A 154 -8.55 -12.07 2.61
C GLU A 154 -9.78 -11.26 2.15
N LEU A 155 -9.66 -9.93 2.05
CA LEU A 155 -10.73 -9.10 1.48
C LEU A 155 -10.92 -9.38 -0.03
N ALA A 156 -9.84 -9.63 -0.77
CA ALA A 156 -9.89 -10.00 -2.18
C ALA A 156 -10.49 -11.41 -2.39
N ASP A 157 -10.10 -12.38 -1.58
CA ASP A 157 -10.61 -13.75 -1.59
C ASP A 157 -12.09 -13.83 -1.25
N ARG A 158 -12.58 -12.85 -0.47
CA ARG A 158 -14.01 -12.65 -0.16
C ARG A 158 -14.73 -11.73 -1.15
N TYR A 159 -14.10 -11.43 -2.29
CA TYR A 159 -14.64 -10.61 -3.39
C TYR A 159 -14.99 -9.16 -3.03
N PHE A 160 -14.49 -8.62 -1.91
CA PHE A 160 -14.58 -7.19 -1.64
C PHE A 160 -13.69 -6.38 -2.60
N PHE A 161 -12.53 -6.94 -2.95
CA PHE A 161 -11.61 -6.39 -3.95
C PHE A 161 -11.47 -7.32 -5.14
N LEU A 162 -11.76 -6.82 -6.33
CA LEU A 162 -11.70 -7.58 -7.58
C LEU A 162 -10.38 -7.28 -8.30
N GLY A 163 -9.55 -8.31 -8.46
CA GLY A 163 -8.31 -8.22 -9.23
C GLY A 163 -8.55 -7.97 -10.73
N LYS A 164 -7.62 -7.26 -11.35
CA LYS A 164 -7.55 -6.97 -12.78
C LYS A 164 -6.34 -7.66 -13.40
N GLN A 165 -6.35 -7.83 -14.71
CA GLN A 165 -5.24 -8.47 -15.44
C GLN A 165 -3.93 -7.70 -15.36
N ASP A 166 -3.98 -6.39 -15.14
CA ASP A 166 -2.83 -5.50 -14.98
C ASP A 166 -2.22 -5.53 -13.55
N GLY A 167 -2.74 -6.40 -12.67
CA GLY A 167 -2.32 -6.51 -11.28
C GLY A 167 -2.98 -5.50 -10.33
N GLY A 168 -3.81 -4.59 -10.85
CA GLY A 168 -4.60 -3.67 -10.02
C GLY A 168 -5.84 -4.33 -9.41
N TYR A 169 -6.45 -3.63 -8.45
CA TYR A 169 -7.70 -4.06 -7.80
C TYR A 169 -8.75 -2.96 -7.87
N MET A 170 -10.02 -3.32 -7.90
CA MET A 170 -11.14 -2.38 -7.80
C MET A 170 -12.21 -2.90 -6.85
N MET A 171 -13.00 -2.00 -6.26
CA MET A 171 -14.25 -2.35 -5.60
C MET A 171 -15.39 -2.34 -6.63
N HIS A 172 -16.23 -3.37 -6.60
CA HIS A 172 -17.50 -3.34 -7.32
C HIS A 172 -18.39 -2.21 -6.75
N ASP A 173 -19.24 -1.59 -7.57
CA ASP A 173 -20.09 -0.46 -7.18
C ASP A 173 -20.90 -0.72 -5.90
N LEU A 174 -21.63 -1.84 -5.85
CA LEU A 174 -22.38 -2.26 -4.66
C LEU A 174 -21.51 -2.50 -3.41
N ILE A 175 -20.28 -3.02 -3.59
CA ILE A 175 -19.33 -3.18 -2.48
C ILE A 175 -18.85 -1.81 -1.99
N ARG A 176 -18.62 -0.88 -2.93
CA ARG A 176 -18.24 0.48 -2.61
C ARG A 176 -19.37 1.21 -1.87
N GLU A 177 -20.62 1.03 -2.27
CA GLU A 177 -21.78 1.58 -1.56
C GLU A 177 -21.85 1.07 -0.13
N LEU A 178 -21.63 -0.23 0.09
CA LEU A 178 -21.47 -0.79 1.42
C LEU A 178 -20.30 -0.13 2.19
N ALA A 179 -19.12 0.00 1.58
CA ALA A 179 -17.96 0.65 2.20
C ALA A 179 -18.27 2.10 2.61
N VAL A 180 -18.96 2.87 1.75
CA VAL A 180 -19.41 4.23 2.05
C VAL A 180 -20.39 4.22 3.22
N CYS A 181 -21.40 3.34 3.20
CA CYS A 181 -22.41 3.26 4.25
C CYS A 181 -21.80 2.96 5.63
N VAL A 182 -20.85 2.02 5.71
CA VAL A 182 -20.20 1.66 6.99
C VAL A 182 -19.16 2.67 7.44
N SER A 183 -18.85 3.68 6.63
CA SER A 183 -17.84 4.72 6.91
C SER A 183 -18.40 6.15 6.91
N LEU A 184 -19.73 6.34 6.85
CA LEU A 184 -20.39 7.64 6.66
C LEU A 184 -19.92 8.74 7.61
N GLU A 185 -19.60 8.41 8.86
CA GLU A 185 -19.15 9.39 9.85
C GLU A 185 -17.65 9.71 9.79
N GLU A 186 -16.86 8.90 9.09
CA GLU A 186 -15.39 8.98 9.10
C GLU A 186 -14.79 9.28 7.73
N CYS A 187 -15.38 8.79 6.64
CA CYS A 187 -14.87 8.93 5.28
C CYS A 187 -15.86 9.72 4.41
N CYS A 188 -15.35 10.66 3.62
CA CYS A 188 -16.17 11.46 2.72
C CYS A 188 -15.41 11.71 1.41
N VAL A 189 -16.08 11.47 0.28
CA VAL A 189 -15.57 11.74 -1.07
C VAL A 189 -16.40 12.88 -1.66
N VAL A 190 -15.77 14.04 -1.85
CA VAL A 190 -16.39 15.26 -2.36
C VAL A 190 -16.25 15.34 -3.89
N LYS A 191 -17.38 15.50 -4.58
CA LYS A 191 -17.49 15.57 -6.05
C LYS A 191 -18.07 16.93 -6.49
N ASP A 192 -17.95 17.28 -7.77
CA ASP A 192 -18.44 18.57 -8.31
C ASP A 192 -19.97 18.69 -8.37
N ASP A 193 -20.67 17.57 -8.65
CA ASP A 193 -22.07 17.58 -9.08
C ASP A 193 -23.08 17.37 -7.94
N GLU A 194 -22.60 17.15 -6.71
CA GLU A 194 -23.45 16.86 -5.55
C GLU A 194 -23.10 17.82 -4.41
N PRO A 195 -24.07 18.55 -3.80
CA PRO A 195 -23.82 19.23 -2.55
C PRO A 195 -23.55 18.18 -1.47
N VAL A 196 -22.27 17.86 -1.25
CA VAL A 196 -21.86 16.90 -0.24
C VAL A 196 -21.70 17.63 1.08
N GLU A 197 -22.60 17.36 2.03
CA GLU A 197 -22.43 17.81 3.41
C GLU A 197 -21.30 17.02 4.06
N ILE A 198 -20.20 17.71 4.39
CA ILE A 198 -19.03 17.09 5.02
C ILE A 198 -19.33 16.92 6.52
N PRO A 199 -19.34 15.69 7.06
CA PRO A 199 -19.63 15.46 8.47
C PRO A 199 -18.60 16.12 9.39
N PRO A 200 -19.00 16.70 10.53
CA PRO A 200 -18.06 17.32 11.47
C PRO A 200 -17.10 16.30 12.12
N THR A 201 -17.45 15.00 12.08
CA THR A 201 -16.63 13.89 12.59
C THR A 201 -15.61 13.36 11.58
N VAL A 202 -15.64 13.85 10.33
CA VAL A 202 -14.84 13.32 9.23
C VAL A 202 -13.35 13.23 9.59
N ARG A 203 -12.73 12.12 9.21
CA ARG A 203 -11.31 11.83 9.38
C ARG A 203 -10.60 11.64 8.06
N HIS A 204 -11.31 11.24 7.01
CA HIS A 204 -10.71 10.90 5.73
C HIS A 204 -11.49 11.60 4.62
N LEU A 205 -10.82 12.55 3.97
CA LEU A 205 -11.40 13.37 2.91
C LEU A 205 -10.69 13.10 1.59
N THR A 206 -11.49 12.90 0.56
CA THR A 206 -11.02 12.79 -0.82
C THR A 206 -11.75 13.80 -1.68
N PHE A 207 -11.00 14.54 -2.49
CA PHE A 207 -11.54 15.50 -3.44
C PHE A 207 -11.37 14.97 -4.86
N THR A 208 -12.49 14.70 -5.52
CA THR A 208 -12.52 14.47 -6.98
C THR A 208 -13.09 15.67 -7.74
N ALA A 209 -13.56 16.67 -6.99
CA ALA A 209 -14.09 17.92 -7.51
C ALA A 209 -13.00 18.82 -8.11
N ALA A 210 -13.30 19.44 -9.25
CA ALA A 210 -12.55 20.49 -9.89
C ALA A 210 -12.61 21.81 -9.11
N LYS A 211 -13.73 22.07 -8.42
CA LYS A 211 -13.92 23.31 -7.66
C LYS A 211 -13.19 23.26 -6.31
N LEU A 212 -12.49 24.36 -6.00
CA LEU A 212 -11.76 24.52 -4.73
C LEU A 212 -12.64 24.95 -3.55
N ASP A 213 -13.92 25.26 -3.76
CA ASP A 213 -14.80 25.80 -2.72
C ASP A 213 -14.88 24.87 -1.50
N ALA A 214 -15.14 23.57 -1.72
CA ALA A 214 -15.17 22.59 -0.64
C ALA A 214 -13.77 22.31 -0.04
N VAL A 215 -12.71 22.48 -0.83
CA VAL A 215 -11.33 22.32 -0.37
C VAL A 215 -10.94 23.46 0.60
N ARG A 216 -11.40 24.68 0.34
CA ARG A 216 -11.17 25.83 1.22
C ARG A 216 -11.77 25.64 2.61
N GLU A 217 -12.82 24.84 2.73
CA GLU A 217 -13.52 24.59 3.99
C GLU A 217 -12.83 23.54 4.87
N VAL A 218 -11.79 22.87 4.36
CA VAL A 218 -11.13 21.74 5.05
C VAL A 218 -10.50 22.16 6.40
N HIS A 219 -10.04 23.41 6.53
CA HIS A 219 -9.50 23.94 7.78
C HIS A 219 -10.48 23.86 8.96
N LYS A 220 -11.80 23.76 8.68
CA LYS A 220 -12.85 23.60 9.70
C LYS A 220 -12.81 22.21 10.36
N PHE A 221 -12.23 21.20 9.71
CA PHE A 221 -12.24 19.81 10.15
C PHE A 221 -10.91 19.40 10.80
N ARG A 222 -10.75 19.75 12.08
CA ARG A 222 -9.50 19.53 12.84
C ARG A 222 -9.15 18.06 13.14
N LYS A 223 -10.04 17.12 12.81
CA LYS A 223 -9.84 15.67 13.05
C LYS A 223 -9.35 14.92 11.80
N VAL A 224 -9.16 15.63 10.68
CA VAL A 224 -8.75 15.04 9.41
C VAL A 224 -7.36 14.42 9.51
N ARG A 225 -7.28 13.15 9.10
CA ARG A 225 -6.09 12.29 9.07
C ARG A 225 -5.70 11.88 7.65
N THR A 226 -6.61 11.94 6.69
CA THR A 226 -6.33 11.67 5.27
C THR A 226 -6.85 12.80 4.40
N LEU A 227 -6.00 13.25 3.48
CA LEU A 227 -6.37 14.11 2.36
C LEU A 227 -5.85 13.49 1.06
N ILE A 228 -6.75 13.25 0.11
CA ILE A 228 -6.42 12.75 -1.23
C ILE A 228 -7.06 13.67 -2.26
N PHE A 229 -6.28 14.08 -3.25
CA PHE A 229 -6.75 14.91 -4.36
C PHE A 229 -6.66 14.12 -5.67
N PHE A 230 -7.77 13.98 -6.39
CA PHE A 230 -7.90 13.27 -7.67
C PHE A 230 -8.15 14.21 -8.87
N HIS A 231 -7.88 15.51 -8.71
CA HIS A 231 -8.14 16.50 -9.75
C HIS A 231 -6.94 17.44 -9.93
N GLU A 232 -6.79 17.97 -11.14
CA GLU A 232 -5.82 19.02 -11.45
C GLU A 232 -6.40 20.38 -11.14
N TYR A 233 -5.66 21.22 -10.44
CA TYR A 233 -6.11 22.55 -10.07
C TYR A 233 -5.24 23.62 -10.71
N ASP A 234 -5.75 24.86 -10.74
CA ASP A 234 -4.87 25.99 -11.03
C ASP A 234 -3.70 26.01 -10.02
N PRO A 235 -2.44 26.07 -10.50
CA PRO A 235 -1.29 25.95 -9.62
C PRO A 235 -1.19 27.03 -8.54
N ARG A 236 -1.61 28.26 -8.82
CA ARG A 236 -1.49 29.38 -7.87
C ARG A 236 -2.57 29.27 -6.81
N GLU A 237 -3.81 29.04 -7.23
CA GLU A 237 -4.93 28.92 -6.32
C GLU A 237 -4.78 27.71 -5.41
N PHE A 238 -4.41 26.55 -5.97
CA PHE A 238 -4.25 25.35 -5.17
C PHE A 238 -3.11 25.44 -4.17
N TYR A 239 -1.98 26.08 -4.53
CA TYR A 239 -0.89 26.26 -3.59
C TYR A 239 -1.31 27.06 -2.36
N ALA A 240 -2.04 28.18 -2.56
CA ALA A 240 -2.52 29.00 -1.44
C ALA A 240 -3.51 28.24 -0.55
N VAL A 241 -4.41 27.45 -1.16
CA VAL A 241 -5.36 26.62 -0.41
C VAL A 241 -4.64 25.50 0.35
N LEU A 242 -3.68 24.83 -0.28
CA LEU A 242 -2.89 23.78 0.36
C LEU A 242 -2.07 24.33 1.52
N GLU A 243 -1.48 25.51 1.37
CA GLU A 243 -0.73 26.18 2.45
C GLU A 243 -1.62 26.41 3.69
N ASP A 244 -2.79 27.02 3.51
CA ASP A 244 -3.77 27.23 4.60
C ASP A 244 -4.20 25.91 5.27
N ILE A 245 -4.45 24.86 4.49
CA ILE A 245 -4.80 23.53 5.01
C ILE A 245 -3.68 22.97 5.89
N LEU A 246 -2.42 23.02 5.43
CA LEU A 246 -1.28 22.45 6.15
C LEU A 246 -0.93 23.28 7.41
N GLU A 247 -1.21 24.57 7.41
CA GLU A 247 -1.08 25.44 8.58
C GLU A 247 -2.10 25.08 9.68
N ASN A 248 -3.32 24.68 9.30
CA ASN A 248 -4.41 24.47 10.25
C ASN A 248 -4.63 22.99 10.68
N ILE A 249 -4.28 22.00 9.84
CA ILE A 249 -4.60 20.58 10.10
C ILE A 249 -3.38 19.81 10.60
N LYS A 250 -3.19 19.78 11.91
CA LYS A 250 -2.03 19.10 12.54
C LYS A 250 -2.22 17.59 12.77
N SER A 251 -3.43 17.05 12.60
CA SER A 251 -3.73 15.62 12.77
C SER A 251 -3.44 14.74 11.56
N LEU A 252 -2.98 15.33 10.45
CA LEU A 252 -2.84 14.65 9.16
C LEU A 252 -1.81 13.51 9.23
N ARG A 253 -2.16 12.34 8.67
CA ARG A 253 -1.32 11.14 8.58
C ARG A 253 -1.03 10.73 7.15
N VAL A 254 -1.98 10.90 6.25
CA VAL A 254 -1.89 10.57 4.82
C VAL A 254 -2.18 11.83 4.02
N LEU A 255 -1.25 12.22 3.16
CA LEU A 255 -1.43 13.27 2.17
C LEU A 255 -1.05 12.72 0.79
N ASP A 256 -1.99 12.76 -0.14
CA ASP A 256 -1.80 12.28 -1.50
C ASP A 256 -2.17 13.37 -2.51
N LEU A 257 -1.15 13.83 -3.22
CA LEU A 257 -1.16 14.90 -4.20
C LEU A 257 -0.75 14.38 -5.59
N SER A 258 -0.72 13.05 -5.78
CA SER A 258 -0.18 12.40 -6.99
C SER A 258 -0.95 12.71 -8.29
N TYR A 259 -2.17 13.21 -8.17
CA TYR A 259 -3.01 13.62 -9.30
C TYR A 259 -3.00 15.15 -9.54
N VAL A 260 -2.24 15.92 -8.76
CA VAL A 260 -2.06 17.37 -8.93
C VAL A 260 -0.75 17.64 -9.68
N ARG A 261 -0.60 17.00 -10.85
CA ARG A 261 0.67 16.91 -11.61
C ARG A 261 1.14 18.29 -12.06
N MET A 262 0.23 19.10 -12.59
CA MET A 262 0.53 20.45 -13.10
C MET A 262 0.41 21.51 -12.01
N GLY A 263 -0.47 21.28 -11.04
CA GLY A 263 -0.80 22.23 -9.97
C GLY A 263 0.31 22.51 -8.97
N LEU A 264 1.32 21.64 -8.82
CA LEU A 264 2.29 21.77 -7.73
C LEU A 264 3.75 21.84 -8.20
N LYS A 265 4.33 23.04 -8.14
CA LYS A 265 5.76 23.30 -8.45
C LYS A 265 6.64 23.40 -7.20
N LYS A 266 6.02 23.69 -6.06
CA LYS A 266 6.64 23.80 -4.74
C LYS A 266 5.67 23.20 -3.73
N LEU A 267 6.21 22.61 -2.66
CA LEU A 267 5.43 22.16 -1.53
C LEU A 267 5.48 23.25 -0.44
N PRO A 268 4.35 23.62 0.21
CA PRO A 268 4.37 24.61 1.29
C PRO A 268 5.28 24.17 2.46
N ASP A 269 6.01 25.11 3.06
CA ASP A 269 6.92 24.81 4.17
C ASP A 269 6.17 24.29 5.41
N ALA A 270 4.91 24.70 5.58
CA ALA A 270 3.99 24.25 6.64
C ALA A 270 3.84 22.72 6.73
N ILE A 271 4.11 21.97 5.65
CA ILE A 271 4.11 20.50 5.70
C ILE A 271 5.08 19.97 6.75
N CYS A 272 6.19 20.69 7.01
CA CYS A 272 7.23 20.27 7.95
C CYS A 272 6.77 20.33 9.41
N ASP A 273 5.63 20.96 9.69
CA ASP A 273 5.01 21.03 11.01
C ASP A 273 4.02 19.87 11.26
N LEU A 274 3.77 19.02 10.27
CA LEU A 274 2.86 17.88 10.40
C LEU A 274 3.53 16.69 11.08
N SER A 275 3.67 16.76 12.40
CA SER A 275 4.31 15.73 13.22
C SER A 275 3.67 14.34 13.13
N HIS A 276 2.40 14.25 12.72
CA HIS A 276 1.70 12.98 12.55
C HIS A 276 1.75 12.41 11.14
N LEU A 277 2.34 13.11 10.17
CA LEU A 277 2.39 12.68 8.78
C LEU A 277 3.24 11.41 8.64
N ARG A 278 2.66 10.39 8.02
CA ARG A 278 3.25 9.05 7.84
C ARG A 278 3.29 8.61 6.38
N TYR A 279 2.41 9.13 5.54
CA TYR A 279 2.37 8.84 4.11
C TYR A 279 2.28 10.14 3.35
N LEU A 280 3.24 10.37 2.46
CA LEU A 280 3.23 11.49 1.52
C LEU A 280 3.46 10.97 0.11
N ASP A 281 2.46 11.15 -0.75
CA ASP A 281 2.60 10.93 -2.19
C ASP A 281 2.51 12.26 -2.93
N ILE A 282 3.62 12.65 -3.54
CA ILE A 282 3.72 13.81 -4.44
C ILE A 282 4.24 13.37 -5.81
N SER A 283 4.10 12.08 -6.14
CA SER A 283 4.53 11.53 -7.41
C SER A 283 3.88 12.23 -8.60
N HIS A 284 4.57 12.24 -9.73
CA HIS A 284 4.15 12.87 -10.97
C HIS A 284 3.86 14.39 -10.88
N THR A 285 4.20 15.06 -9.77
CA THR A 285 4.12 16.52 -9.65
C THR A 285 5.34 17.21 -10.26
N LYS A 286 5.24 18.54 -10.44
CA LYS A 286 6.33 19.38 -10.92
C LYS A 286 7.18 19.98 -9.80
N ILE A 287 7.15 19.37 -8.61
CA ILE A 287 7.95 19.83 -7.47
C ILE A 287 9.43 19.82 -7.84
N ARG A 288 10.08 20.96 -7.58
CA ARG A 288 11.51 21.16 -7.88
C ARG A 288 12.42 20.92 -6.68
N GLN A 289 11.90 21.13 -5.48
CA GLN A 289 12.63 20.99 -4.23
C GLN A 289 11.67 20.65 -3.10
N LEU A 290 12.13 19.85 -2.15
CA LEU A 290 11.47 19.68 -0.86
C LEU A 290 11.82 20.86 0.06
N PRO A 291 10.94 21.25 1.00
CA PRO A 291 11.22 22.26 2.02
C PRO A 291 12.55 22.01 2.77
N LYS A 292 13.23 23.08 3.19
CA LYS A 292 14.53 22.95 3.88
C LYS A 292 14.43 22.11 5.17
N SER A 293 13.33 22.25 5.90
CA SER A 293 13.09 21.56 7.17
C SER A 293 12.35 20.23 7.01
N PHE A 294 12.30 19.65 5.81
CA PHE A 294 11.57 18.39 5.54
C PHE A 294 12.00 17.24 6.44
N SER A 295 13.25 17.26 6.91
CA SER A 295 13.81 16.30 7.88
C SER A 295 13.06 16.26 9.23
N ARG A 296 12.19 17.23 9.52
CA ARG A 296 11.35 17.25 10.74
C ARG A 296 10.25 16.19 10.73
N LEU A 297 9.92 15.64 9.55
CA LEU A 297 8.92 14.57 9.38
C LEU A 297 9.48 13.21 9.82
N CYS A 298 9.99 13.10 11.05
CA CYS A 298 10.65 11.89 11.56
C CYS A 298 9.74 10.67 11.68
N HIS A 299 8.41 10.87 11.64
CA HIS A 299 7.39 9.83 11.62
C HIS A 299 6.95 9.41 10.21
N LEU A 300 7.49 10.03 9.16
CA LEU A 300 7.17 9.66 7.78
C LEU A 300 7.61 8.22 7.51
N GLN A 301 6.68 7.38 7.05
CA GLN A 301 6.88 5.97 6.74
C GLN A 301 6.96 5.73 5.24
N VAL A 302 6.21 6.49 4.45
CA VAL A 302 6.21 6.40 2.99
C VAL A 302 6.38 7.79 2.40
N LEU A 303 7.38 7.92 1.51
CA LEU A 303 7.58 9.07 0.66
C LEU A 303 7.59 8.61 -0.81
N ASN A 304 6.68 9.13 -1.62
CA ASN A 304 6.66 8.89 -3.05
C ASN A 304 6.90 10.19 -3.83
N VAL A 305 8.02 10.24 -4.55
CA VAL A 305 8.43 11.33 -5.45
C VAL A 305 8.73 10.81 -6.86
N LYS A 306 8.30 9.58 -7.18
CA LYS A 306 8.47 9.00 -8.52
C LYS A 306 7.79 9.88 -9.57
N GLY A 307 8.37 10.03 -10.76
CA GLY A 307 7.86 10.92 -11.79
C GLY A 307 8.02 12.42 -11.51
N CYS A 308 8.65 12.82 -10.38
CA CYS A 308 9.05 14.21 -10.15
C CYS A 308 10.34 14.52 -10.93
N PHE A 309 10.23 14.68 -12.25
CA PHE A 309 11.38 14.87 -13.15
C PHE A 309 12.17 16.15 -12.86
N PHE A 310 11.56 17.16 -12.24
CA PHE A 310 12.22 18.43 -11.88
C PHE A 310 12.84 18.43 -10.49
N LEU A 311 12.63 17.39 -9.67
CA LEU A 311 13.26 17.25 -8.36
C LEU A 311 14.67 16.67 -8.54
N TYR A 312 15.64 17.55 -8.82
CA TYR A 312 17.02 17.17 -9.15
C TYR A 312 17.89 16.87 -7.92
N LYS A 313 17.56 17.46 -6.77
CA LYS A 313 18.30 17.27 -5.52
C LYS A 313 17.33 17.04 -4.36
N LEU A 314 17.69 16.12 -3.47
CA LEU A 314 17.02 15.97 -2.18
C LEU A 314 17.53 17.06 -1.22
N THR A 315 16.67 17.51 -0.32
CA THR A 315 17.08 18.46 0.73
C THR A 315 18.05 17.78 1.71
N GLU A 316 18.79 18.57 2.48
CA GLU A 316 19.68 18.04 3.51
C GLU A 316 18.88 17.43 4.68
N GLY A 317 19.48 16.46 5.37
CA GLY A 317 18.88 15.84 6.55
C GLY A 317 17.87 14.70 6.27
N MET A 318 17.84 14.15 5.06
CA MET A 318 16.99 12.99 4.73
C MET A 318 17.28 11.77 5.61
N ASP A 319 18.50 11.66 6.16
CA ASP A 319 18.92 10.65 7.14
C ASP A 319 18.21 10.75 8.50
N ARG A 320 17.46 11.83 8.75
CA ARG A 320 16.65 12.02 9.97
C ARG A 320 15.22 11.49 9.84
N LEU A 321 14.82 11.01 8.67
CA LEU A 321 13.52 10.36 8.44
C LEU A 321 13.52 8.92 8.99
N ILE A 322 13.85 8.76 10.28
CA ILE A 322 14.16 7.47 10.90
C ILE A 322 13.02 6.44 10.87
N SER A 323 11.77 6.88 10.68
CA SER A 323 10.61 5.99 10.53
C SER A 323 10.36 5.54 9.08
N LEU A 324 11.15 6.02 8.12
CA LEU A 324 10.94 5.78 6.70
C LEU A 324 11.12 4.30 6.38
N ARG A 325 10.10 3.74 5.74
CA ARG A 325 10.00 2.34 5.32
C ARG A 325 10.11 2.22 3.80
N TYR A 326 9.50 3.15 3.08
CA TYR A 326 9.54 3.18 1.62
C TYR A 326 9.86 4.58 1.12
N PHE A 327 10.83 4.65 0.22
CA PHE A 327 11.12 5.85 -0.54
C PHE A 327 11.05 5.54 -2.03
N TYR A 328 9.95 5.91 -2.68
CA TYR A 328 9.78 5.73 -4.11
C TYR A 328 10.31 6.96 -4.85
N ALA A 329 11.40 6.78 -5.58
CA ALA A 329 12.04 7.83 -6.35
C ALA A 329 12.58 7.26 -7.68
N GLU A 330 13.01 8.15 -8.58
CA GLU A 330 13.76 7.69 -9.76
C GLU A 330 15.07 7.01 -9.35
N PRO A 331 15.57 6.04 -10.15
CA PRO A 331 16.86 5.41 -9.92
C PRO A 331 17.98 6.43 -9.67
N GLY A 332 18.93 6.08 -8.82
CA GLY A 332 20.02 6.96 -8.43
C GLY A 332 19.66 8.10 -7.47
N LYS A 333 18.38 8.44 -7.22
CA LYS A 333 18.04 9.50 -6.23
C LYS A 333 18.22 9.04 -4.78
N ILE A 334 17.86 7.79 -4.49
CA ILE A 334 17.94 7.23 -3.13
C ILE A 334 19.40 7.09 -2.70
N SER A 335 20.29 6.68 -3.62
CA SER A 335 21.72 6.54 -3.35
C SER A 335 22.43 7.88 -3.05
N LEU A 336 21.79 9.01 -3.31
CA LEU A 336 22.28 10.35 -2.95
C LEU A 336 21.98 10.74 -1.48
N ILE A 337 21.18 9.95 -0.75
CA ILE A 337 20.95 10.21 0.68
C ILE A 337 22.25 9.97 1.44
N ASN A 338 22.84 11.06 1.93
CA ASN A 338 23.99 11.03 2.82
C ASN A 338 23.58 10.45 4.18
N GLY A 339 24.22 9.37 4.64
CA GLY A 339 23.95 8.76 5.94
C GLY A 339 22.72 7.84 5.95
N ILE A 340 22.43 7.17 4.81
CA ILE A 340 21.26 6.30 4.66
C ILE A 340 21.19 5.19 5.70
N GLY A 341 22.31 4.79 6.31
CA GLY A 341 22.37 3.76 7.35
C GLY A 341 21.60 4.10 8.63
N LYS A 342 21.22 5.37 8.83
CA LYS A 342 20.32 5.79 9.91
C LYS A 342 18.86 5.41 9.68
N LEU A 343 18.47 5.11 8.43
CA LEU A 343 17.10 4.76 8.06
C LEU A 343 16.83 3.27 8.29
N THR A 344 17.01 2.80 9.52
CA THR A 344 17.00 1.36 9.86
C THR A 344 15.66 0.65 9.61
N ASN A 345 14.57 1.40 9.46
CA ASN A 345 13.25 0.88 9.13
C ASN A 345 13.01 0.70 7.62
N LEU A 346 13.95 1.12 6.78
CA LEU A 346 13.83 1.05 5.32
C LEU A 346 13.67 -0.40 4.87
N GLN A 347 12.65 -0.64 4.06
CA GLN A 347 12.29 -1.96 3.55
C GLN A 347 12.87 -2.17 2.15
N GLU A 348 13.00 -1.12 1.33
CA GLU A 348 13.46 -1.24 -0.06
C GLU A 348 14.54 -0.21 -0.35
N LEU A 349 15.64 -0.69 -0.93
CA LEU A 349 16.77 0.10 -1.42
C LEU A 349 17.29 -0.59 -2.69
N GLU A 350 16.66 -0.28 -3.82
CA GLU A 350 16.98 -0.95 -5.09
C GLU A 350 18.43 -0.69 -5.54
N GLU A 351 19.00 0.46 -5.17
CA GLU A 351 20.33 0.89 -5.59
C GLU A 351 21.08 1.63 -4.46
N PHE A 352 22.32 1.22 -4.21
CA PHE A 352 23.27 1.89 -3.33
C PHE A 352 24.61 2.08 -4.04
N ARG A 353 25.10 3.33 -4.14
CA ARG A 353 26.37 3.66 -4.78
C ARG A 353 27.41 3.94 -3.72
N VAL A 354 28.44 3.09 -3.64
CA VAL A 354 29.53 3.27 -2.69
C VAL A 354 30.40 4.44 -3.15
N ALA A 355 30.82 5.28 -2.21
CA ALA A 355 31.79 6.34 -2.46
C ALA A 355 32.74 6.51 -1.27
N ARG A 356 33.96 6.98 -1.55
CA ARG A 356 34.98 7.32 -0.54
C ARG A 356 34.66 8.65 0.17
N LYS A 357 33.45 8.73 0.72
CA LYS A 357 32.89 9.92 1.35
C LYS A 357 32.01 9.49 2.52
N ARG A 358 32.15 10.19 3.64
CA ARG A 358 31.30 9.99 4.84
C ARG A 358 29.82 9.96 4.46
N GLY A 359 29.14 8.91 4.92
CA GLY A 359 27.70 8.67 4.71
C GLY A 359 27.35 8.03 3.37
N HIS A 360 28.34 7.62 2.57
CA HIS A 360 28.20 6.83 1.36
C HIS A 360 29.13 5.61 1.33
N GLN A 361 29.83 5.33 2.43
CA GLN A 361 30.62 4.10 2.56
C GLN A 361 29.71 2.88 2.66
N ILE A 362 30.25 1.72 2.31
CA ILE A 362 29.50 0.47 2.31
C ILE A 362 28.98 0.07 3.71
N GLY A 363 29.67 0.50 4.78
CA GLY A 363 29.24 0.34 6.15
C GLY A 363 27.89 1.01 6.49
N GLU A 364 27.38 1.94 5.67
CA GLU A 364 26.02 2.47 5.82
C GLU A 364 24.95 1.38 5.68
N LEU A 365 25.23 0.27 4.99
CA LEU A 365 24.30 -0.85 4.85
C LEU A 365 24.17 -1.70 6.13
N LYS A 366 25.09 -1.55 7.10
CA LYS A 366 25.21 -2.40 8.30
C LYS A 366 23.88 -2.58 9.04
N HIS A 367 23.19 -1.47 9.31
CA HIS A 367 21.99 -1.47 10.15
C HIS A 367 20.68 -1.58 9.36
N LEU A 368 20.75 -1.66 8.02
CA LEU A 368 19.58 -1.79 7.15
C LEU A 368 19.12 -3.26 7.03
N ARG A 369 18.74 -3.85 8.16
CA ARG A 369 18.41 -5.30 8.27
C ARG A 369 17.06 -5.69 7.67
N ASN A 370 16.17 -4.71 7.49
CA ASN A 370 14.82 -4.93 6.98
C ASN A 370 14.73 -4.86 5.44
N LEU A 371 15.85 -4.68 4.75
CA LEU A 371 15.86 -4.62 3.30
C LEU A 371 15.37 -5.92 2.69
N ARG A 372 14.47 -5.79 1.71
CA ARG A 372 13.83 -6.91 1.01
C ARG A 372 13.94 -6.76 -0.50
N ARG A 373 13.53 -7.82 -1.21
CA ARG A 373 13.51 -7.87 -2.67
C ARG A 373 14.93 -7.73 -3.22
N ARG A 374 15.27 -6.60 -3.83
CA ARG A 374 16.51 -6.39 -4.58
C ARG A 374 17.38 -5.32 -3.93
N LEU A 375 18.68 -5.57 -3.85
CA LEU A 375 19.71 -4.58 -3.52
C LEU A 375 20.82 -4.62 -4.57
N CYS A 376 20.98 -3.54 -5.33
CA CYS A 376 22.11 -3.36 -6.24
C CYS A 376 23.17 -2.47 -5.58
N ILE A 377 24.36 -3.01 -5.33
CA ILE A 377 25.51 -2.28 -4.79
C ILE A 377 26.45 -1.96 -5.95
N GLN A 378 26.67 -0.68 -6.21
CA GLN A 378 27.50 -0.20 -7.30
C GLN A 378 28.76 0.50 -6.79
N ASN A 379 29.74 0.62 -7.68
CA ASN A 379 31.02 1.27 -7.48
C ASN A 379 31.85 0.61 -6.37
N LEU A 380 31.85 -0.73 -6.33
CA LEU A 380 32.56 -1.50 -5.32
C LEU A 380 34.08 -1.28 -5.33
N GLU A 381 34.66 -0.74 -6.40
CA GLU A 381 36.07 -0.31 -6.43
C GLU A 381 36.41 0.78 -5.39
N ASN A 382 35.40 1.42 -4.80
CA ASN A 382 35.59 2.42 -3.76
C ASN A 382 35.86 1.82 -2.37
N VAL A 383 35.56 0.54 -2.16
CA VAL A 383 35.85 -0.19 -0.91
C VAL A 383 37.36 -0.50 -0.84
N GLU A 384 37.97 -0.39 0.33
CA GLU A 384 39.43 -0.45 0.51
C GLU A 384 39.94 -1.70 1.20
N SER A 385 39.07 -2.50 1.84
CA SER A 385 39.46 -3.79 2.42
C SER A 385 38.30 -4.77 2.57
N LYS A 386 38.64 -6.04 2.85
CA LYS A 386 37.67 -7.08 3.23
C LYS A 386 36.87 -6.67 4.47
N GLU A 387 37.54 -6.10 5.48
CA GLU A 387 36.90 -5.69 6.74
C GLU A 387 35.85 -4.60 6.49
N GLU A 388 36.14 -3.63 5.62
CA GLU A 388 35.18 -2.60 5.22
C GLU A 388 33.97 -3.23 4.51
N ALA A 389 34.21 -4.16 3.58
CA ALA A 389 33.14 -4.89 2.89
C ALA A 389 32.25 -5.67 3.87
N MET A 390 32.84 -6.30 4.89
CA MET A 390 32.12 -7.04 5.93
C MET A 390 31.20 -6.14 6.78
N GLU A 391 31.46 -4.83 6.86
CA GLU A 391 30.56 -3.90 7.55
C GLU A 391 29.18 -3.84 6.91
N ALA A 392 29.07 -4.14 5.61
CA ALA A 392 27.80 -4.19 4.90
C ALA A 392 26.83 -5.19 5.53
N GLN A 393 27.31 -6.22 6.25
CA GLN A 393 26.50 -7.28 6.88
C GLN A 393 25.42 -7.83 5.93
N LEU A 394 25.79 -8.20 4.70
CA LEU A 394 24.83 -8.70 3.71
C LEU A 394 24.22 -10.04 4.14
N LYS A 395 25.00 -10.93 4.73
CA LYS A 395 24.53 -12.22 5.24
C LYS A 395 23.39 -12.15 6.26
N ASP A 396 23.33 -11.05 7.01
CA ASP A 396 22.30 -10.82 8.03
C ASP A 396 20.98 -10.26 7.43
N LYS A 397 20.93 -9.98 6.13
CA LYS A 397 19.77 -9.42 5.42
C LYS A 397 18.90 -10.53 4.81
N HIS A 398 18.36 -11.38 5.66
CA HIS A 398 17.62 -12.60 5.29
C HIS A 398 16.34 -12.39 4.43
N GLN A 399 15.91 -11.14 4.22
CA GLN A 399 14.72 -10.82 3.43
C GLN A 399 15.04 -10.40 1.99
N LEU A 400 16.32 -10.27 1.63
CA LEU A 400 16.75 -10.03 0.26
C LEU A 400 16.61 -11.31 -0.56
N ASN A 401 16.01 -11.17 -1.74
CA ASN A 401 15.88 -12.24 -2.73
C ASN A 401 16.92 -12.08 -3.85
N ASP A 402 17.38 -10.86 -4.07
CA ASP A 402 18.18 -10.49 -5.24
C ASP A 402 19.29 -9.51 -4.82
N VAL A 403 20.54 -9.84 -5.09
CA VAL A 403 21.69 -8.97 -4.81
C VAL A 403 22.54 -8.85 -6.06
N SER A 404 22.89 -7.61 -6.42
CA SER A 404 23.83 -7.33 -7.52
C SER A 404 25.04 -6.60 -6.96
N ASN A 405 26.23 -7.18 -7.10
CA ASN A 405 27.51 -6.58 -6.73
C ASN A 405 28.21 -6.10 -8.01
N ILE A 406 28.28 -4.79 -8.18
CA ILE A 406 28.69 -4.15 -9.43
C ILE A 406 29.90 -3.26 -9.21
N TRP A 407 30.91 -3.53 -10.01
CA TRP A 407 32.13 -2.74 -10.19
C TRP A 407 32.01 -1.89 -11.45
N THR A 408 32.79 -0.81 -11.57
CA THR A 408 32.83 -0.03 -12.83
C THR A 408 33.53 -0.80 -13.95
N GLU A 409 32.89 -0.90 -15.13
CA GLU A 409 33.31 -1.70 -16.31
C GLU A 409 34.73 -1.37 -16.80
N ASP A 410 35.07 -0.09 -16.99
CA ASP A 410 36.33 0.36 -17.59
C ASP A 410 37.27 1.06 -16.60
N ARG A 411 37.35 0.60 -15.33
CA ARG A 411 38.23 1.27 -14.36
C ARG A 411 39.72 1.06 -14.65
N GLU A 412 40.50 2.13 -14.57
CA GLU A 412 41.96 2.06 -14.65
C GLU A 412 42.55 1.39 -13.38
N GLY A 413 43.53 0.49 -13.56
CA GLY A 413 44.24 -0.16 -12.45
C GLY A 413 43.41 -1.23 -11.73
N LEU A 414 43.13 -2.35 -12.41
CA LEU A 414 42.49 -3.51 -11.80
C LEU A 414 43.27 -3.95 -10.55
N ARG A 415 42.57 -4.04 -9.42
CA ARG A 415 43.10 -4.52 -8.14
C ARG A 415 42.55 -5.90 -7.86
N GLY A 416 42.89 -6.88 -8.71
CA GLY A 416 42.28 -8.22 -8.67
C GLY A 416 42.34 -8.87 -7.29
N ASP A 417 43.45 -8.71 -6.56
CA ASP A 417 43.58 -9.21 -5.18
C ASP A 417 42.64 -8.49 -4.20
N LEU A 418 42.51 -7.17 -4.30
CA LEU A 418 41.59 -6.41 -3.45
C LEU A 418 40.13 -6.69 -3.81
N ASP A 419 39.79 -6.81 -5.09
CA ASP A 419 38.44 -7.16 -5.51
C ASP A 419 38.04 -8.54 -4.96
N MET A 420 38.96 -9.52 -4.98
CA MET A 420 38.78 -10.82 -4.32
C MET A 420 38.47 -10.65 -2.82
N ASP A 421 39.27 -9.86 -2.11
CA ASP A 421 39.08 -9.59 -0.68
C ASP A 421 37.75 -8.89 -0.39
N ILE A 422 37.35 -7.92 -1.21
CA ILE A 422 36.06 -7.21 -1.10
C ILE A 422 34.90 -8.18 -1.30
N LEU A 423 34.91 -8.96 -2.39
CA LEU A 423 33.84 -9.89 -2.70
C LEU A 423 33.73 -10.99 -1.62
N GLU A 424 34.85 -11.46 -1.10
CA GLU A 424 34.90 -12.40 0.03
C GLU A 424 34.22 -11.82 1.28
N GLY A 425 34.35 -10.50 1.53
CA GLY A 425 33.66 -9.80 2.61
C GLY A 425 32.15 -9.58 2.40
N LEU A 426 31.66 -9.69 1.16
CA LEU A 426 30.26 -9.51 0.77
C LEU A 426 29.46 -10.81 0.73
N GLU A 427 29.62 -11.63 1.77
CA GLU A 427 28.90 -12.89 1.95
C GLU A 427 27.36 -12.68 1.83
N PRO A 428 26.67 -13.37 0.90
CA PRO A 428 25.26 -13.17 0.61
C PRO A 428 24.36 -13.73 1.73
N PRO A 429 23.12 -13.24 1.86
CA PRO A 429 22.16 -13.77 2.82
C PRO A 429 21.71 -15.19 2.48
N CYS A 430 21.50 -16.00 3.52
CA CYS A 430 20.91 -17.33 3.38
C CYS A 430 19.52 -17.23 2.72
N GLY A 431 19.28 -17.99 1.65
CA GLY A 431 18.00 -17.99 0.92
C GLY A 431 17.92 -16.98 -0.22
N LEU A 432 19.01 -16.30 -0.57
CA LEU A 432 19.11 -15.47 -1.77
C LEU A 432 18.74 -16.29 -3.02
N LYS A 433 17.88 -15.75 -3.88
CA LYS A 433 17.40 -16.43 -5.10
C LYS A 433 18.23 -16.11 -6.33
N ARG A 434 18.82 -14.92 -6.39
CA ARG A 434 19.70 -14.49 -7.48
C ARG A 434 20.82 -13.60 -6.93
N LEU A 435 22.02 -13.86 -7.44
CA LEU A 435 23.23 -13.11 -7.18
C LEU A 435 23.85 -12.76 -8.54
N ASP A 436 23.98 -11.46 -8.81
CA ASP A 436 24.68 -10.97 -9.99
C ASP A 436 26.02 -10.34 -9.56
N ILE A 437 27.12 -10.77 -10.16
CA ILE A 437 28.45 -10.17 -9.97
C ILE A 437 28.90 -9.65 -11.33
N MET A 438 29.10 -8.33 -11.43
CA MET A 438 29.41 -7.68 -12.71
C MET A 438 30.69 -6.87 -12.61
N PHE A 439 31.51 -6.95 -13.67
CA PHE A 439 32.78 -6.22 -13.83
C PHE A 439 33.80 -6.47 -12.71
N TYR A 440 33.71 -7.64 -12.10
CA TYR A 440 34.64 -8.10 -11.08
C TYR A 440 36.02 -8.40 -11.69
N GLY A 441 37.08 -7.79 -11.13
CA GLY A 441 38.44 -7.88 -11.64
C GLY A 441 39.30 -8.99 -11.03
N GLY A 442 38.75 -9.78 -10.11
CA GLY A 442 39.47 -10.86 -9.43
C GLY A 442 39.59 -12.13 -10.28
N LEU A 443 40.66 -12.89 -10.07
CA LEU A 443 40.95 -14.13 -10.82
C LEU A 443 40.26 -15.37 -10.23
N ARG A 444 39.69 -15.28 -9.02
CA ARG A 444 39.08 -16.40 -8.31
C ARG A 444 37.70 -16.03 -7.77
N CYS A 445 36.86 -17.05 -7.61
CA CYS A 445 35.57 -16.95 -6.94
C CYS A 445 35.74 -16.82 -5.42
N PRO A 446 34.77 -16.21 -4.71
CA PRO A 446 34.73 -16.20 -3.26
C PRO A 446 34.50 -17.62 -2.70
N THR A 447 34.76 -17.82 -1.41
CA THR A 447 34.71 -19.17 -0.79
C THR A 447 33.33 -19.61 -0.32
N TRP A 448 32.37 -18.68 -0.24
CA TRP A 448 31.00 -18.91 0.24
C TRP A 448 30.02 -19.37 -0.84
#